data_AF-A0A932IGJ9-F1
#
_entry.id   AF-A0A932IGJ9-F1
#
_cell.length_a   1.000
_cell.length_b   1.000
_cell.length_c   1.000
_cell.angle_alpha   90.00
_cell.angle_beta   90.00
_cell.angle_gamma   90.00
#
_symmetry.space_group_name_H-M   'P 1'
#
loop_
_entity.id
_entity.type
_entity.pdbx_description
1 polymer ?
#
loop_
_entity_poly.entity_id
_entity_poly.type
_entity_poly.pdbx_seq_one_letter_code
_entity_poly.pdbx_strand_id
1 'polypeptide(L)'
;MKNEMWLRMALAGALLLVVPMCSAEKGDCPNADDCACPCSDKDDPVCSSRGKIYQNTCVAECDGATVEECPGGADCAAQCEGAAGKAVCGELSDGSFECFDNACFRDCAGAAGAGGNKCNPRC
;
A
#
# COMPACT_ATOMS: atom_id res chain seq x y z
N MET A 1 -6.02 -55.77 -16.01
CA MET A 1 -7.30 -55.02 -16.05
C MET A 1 -6.93 -53.63 -16.56
N LYS A 2 -6.73 -53.49 -17.88
CA LYS A 2 -7.61 -52.76 -18.82
C LYS A 2 -7.81 -51.32 -18.32
N ASN A 3 -7.02 -50.33 -18.75
CA ASN A 3 -6.94 -49.71 -20.09
C ASN A 3 -8.35 -49.23 -20.54
N GLU A 4 -8.42 -48.07 -21.23
CA GLU A 4 -9.62 -47.40 -21.79
C GLU A 4 -10.14 -46.25 -20.89
N MET A 5 -9.70 -44.98 -20.94
CA MET A 5 -9.54 -44.04 -22.06
C MET A 5 -10.69 -43.99 -23.06
N TRP A 6 -11.95 -44.01 -22.61
CA TRP A 6 -13.08 -43.71 -23.51
C TRP A 6 -14.20 -42.92 -22.82
N LEU A 7 -14.61 -41.85 -23.51
CA LEU A 7 -15.99 -41.41 -23.67
C LEU A 7 -16.60 -40.44 -22.63
N ARG A 8 -16.30 -39.14 -22.78
CA ARG A 8 -17.30 -38.07 -22.56
C ARG A 8 -17.10 -36.90 -23.53
N MET A 9 -17.27 -37.17 -24.82
CA MET A 9 -17.67 -36.13 -25.76
C MET A 9 -19.20 -36.06 -25.79
N ALA A 10 -19.69 -34.83 -25.96
CA ALA A 10 -21.06 -34.39 -26.15
C ALA A 10 -21.97 -34.42 -24.91
N LEU A 11 -22.08 -33.27 -24.24
CA LEU A 11 -23.31 -32.47 -24.30
C LEU A 11 -22.91 -30.99 -24.32
N ALA A 12 -23.14 -30.35 -25.46
CA ALA A 12 -23.00 -28.91 -25.64
C ALA A 12 -24.03 -28.20 -24.74
N GLY A 13 -23.59 -27.80 -23.55
CA GLY A 13 -24.31 -26.89 -22.69
C GLY A 13 -24.22 -25.49 -23.28
N ALA A 14 -25.20 -25.12 -24.09
CA ALA A 14 -25.48 -23.73 -24.42
C ALA A 14 -25.82 -22.98 -23.12
N LEU A 15 -24.84 -22.29 -22.55
CA LEU A 15 -25.08 -21.05 -21.83
C LEU A 15 -23.83 -20.18 -22.00
N LEU A 16 -23.92 -19.27 -22.98
CA LEU A 16 -23.13 -18.06 -23.06
C LEU A 16 -23.32 -17.27 -21.76
N LEU A 17 -22.58 -17.63 -20.73
CA LEU A 17 -22.16 -16.69 -19.72
C LEU A 17 -20.65 -16.59 -19.87
N VAL A 18 -20.24 -15.70 -20.76
CA VAL A 18 -19.06 -14.88 -20.49
C VAL A 18 -19.35 -14.13 -19.18
N VAL A 19 -19.28 -14.81 -18.04
CA VAL A 19 -18.97 -14.10 -16.81
C VAL A 19 -17.51 -13.71 -17.02
N PRO A 20 -17.18 -12.43 -17.23
CA PRO A 20 -15.78 -12.06 -17.14
C PRO A 20 -15.33 -12.55 -15.76
N MET A 21 -14.28 -13.37 -15.75
CA MET A 21 -13.56 -13.63 -14.52
C MET A 21 -13.12 -12.25 -14.03
N CYS A 22 -13.80 -11.69 -13.03
CA CYS A 22 -13.23 -10.58 -12.28
C CYS A 22 -12.05 -11.18 -11.53
N SER A 23 -10.88 -11.13 -12.17
CA SER A 23 -9.58 -11.25 -11.51
C SER A 23 -9.51 -10.07 -10.55
N ALA A 24 -9.70 -10.37 -9.27
CA ALA A 24 -9.65 -9.41 -8.17
C ALA A 24 -8.20 -9.00 -7.88
N GLU A 25 -7.58 -8.36 -8.86
CA GLU A 25 -6.24 -7.82 -8.76
C GLU A 25 -6.26 -6.45 -9.44
N LYS A 26 -6.68 -5.45 -8.64
CA LYS A 26 -6.61 -3.99 -8.88
C LYS A 26 -7.89 -3.36 -9.44
N GLY A 27 -8.71 -2.80 -8.55
CA GLY A 27 -9.49 -1.57 -8.75
C GLY A 27 -10.29 -1.33 -10.04
N ASP A 28 -10.62 -2.35 -10.83
CA ASP A 28 -11.39 -2.19 -12.07
C ASP A 28 -12.90 -2.28 -11.75
N CYS A 29 -13.43 -1.19 -11.19
CA CYS A 29 -14.87 -1.01 -11.10
C CYS A 29 -15.40 -0.59 -12.49
N PRO A 30 -16.43 -1.27 -13.02
CA PRO A 30 -16.91 -1.06 -14.39
C PRO A 30 -17.50 0.33 -14.65
N ASN A 31 -17.88 1.05 -13.60
CA ASN A 31 -18.27 2.46 -13.66
C ASN A 31 -17.56 3.23 -12.53
N ALA A 32 -17.16 4.47 -12.81
CA ALA A 32 -16.56 5.36 -11.80
C ALA A 32 -17.50 5.62 -10.61
N ASP A 33 -18.82 5.57 -10.84
CA ASP A 33 -19.85 5.68 -9.81
C ASP A 33 -19.98 4.40 -8.94
N ASP A 34 -19.60 3.22 -9.46
CA ASP A 34 -19.55 1.96 -8.68
C ASP A 34 -18.25 1.85 -7.87
N CYS A 35 -17.27 2.70 -8.17
CA CYS A 35 -16.07 2.90 -7.36
C CYS A 35 -16.29 3.97 -6.27
N ALA A 36 -17.55 4.32 -5.98
CA ALA A 36 -17.89 5.11 -4.81
C ALA A 36 -17.62 4.26 -3.57
N CYS A 37 -16.42 4.34 -3.01
CA CYS A 37 -16.19 3.76 -1.70
C CYS A 37 -16.98 4.54 -0.65
N PRO A 38 -17.97 3.91 -0.01
CA PRO A 38 -18.77 4.56 1.01
C PRO A 38 -17.95 4.59 2.31
N CYS A 39 -16.88 5.38 2.32
CA CYS A 39 -16.07 5.61 3.50
C CYS A 39 -16.59 6.83 4.24
N SER A 40 -16.60 6.76 5.57
CA SER A 40 -16.84 7.96 6.39
C SER A 40 -15.67 8.93 6.23
N ASP A 41 -15.94 10.24 6.34
CA ASP A 41 -14.91 11.29 6.44
C ASP A 41 -14.19 11.30 7.81
N LYS A 42 -14.15 10.15 8.49
CA LYS A 42 -13.45 9.99 9.76
C LYS A 42 -11.95 10.01 9.47
N ASP A 43 -11.26 10.94 10.09
CA ASP A 43 -9.80 10.96 10.10
C ASP A 43 -9.27 9.89 11.06
N ASP A 44 -8.72 8.82 10.50
CA ASP A 44 -8.03 7.74 11.21
C ASP A 44 -6.92 7.20 10.31
N PRO A 45 -5.89 8.02 10.04
CA PRO A 45 -5.05 7.85 8.88
C PRO A 45 -4.12 6.63 8.99
N VAL A 46 -3.92 5.97 7.85
CA VAL A 46 -3.14 4.75 7.75
C VAL A 46 -2.16 4.81 6.60
N CYS A 47 -1.08 4.04 6.68
CA CYS A 47 -0.10 3.96 5.61
C CYS A 47 -0.28 2.67 4.83
N SER A 48 0.08 2.68 3.54
CA SER A 48 0.25 1.44 2.80
C SER A 48 1.70 0.98 2.84
N SER A 49 1.91 -0.32 2.61
CA SER A 49 3.25 -0.89 2.36
C SER A 49 4.04 -0.20 1.23
N ARG A 50 3.39 0.62 0.41
CA ARG A 50 4.00 1.42 -0.67
C ARG A 50 4.24 2.89 -0.28
N GLY A 51 4.04 3.26 0.98
CA GLY A 51 4.27 4.61 1.51
C GLY A 51 3.17 5.63 1.22
N LYS A 52 2.05 5.23 0.58
CA LYS A 52 0.88 6.11 0.40
C LYS A 52 0.06 6.17 1.70
N ILE A 53 -0.27 7.38 2.14
CA ILE A 53 -1.13 7.63 3.30
C ILE A 53 -2.58 7.75 2.84
N TYR A 54 -3.48 7.11 3.57
CA TYR A 54 -4.92 7.17 3.38
C TYR A 54 -5.58 7.80 4.60
N GLN A 55 -6.65 8.56 4.37
CA GLN A 55 -7.38 9.25 5.42
C GLN A 55 -7.96 8.30 6.48
N ASN A 56 -8.34 7.09 6.06
CA ASN A 56 -8.66 5.99 6.95
C ASN A 56 -8.49 4.63 6.27
N THR A 57 -8.57 3.56 7.06
CA THR A 57 -8.52 2.17 6.60
C THR A 57 -9.51 1.88 5.48
N CYS A 58 -10.73 2.42 5.55
CA CYS A 58 -11.72 2.20 4.49
C CYS A 58 -11.24 2.77 3.15
N VAL A 59 -10.66 3.98 3.14
CA VAL A 59 -10.11 4.59 1.91
C VAL A 59 -8.90 3.80 1.40
N ALA A 60 -8.11 3.19 2.28
CA ALA A 60 -6.99 2.33 1.88
C ALA A 60 -7.45 1.01 1.26
N GLU A 61 -8.40 0.33 1.91
CA GLU A 61 -9.00 -0.92 1.42
C GLU A 61 -9.72 -0.70 0.09
N CYS A 62 -10.38 0.45 -0.06
CA CYS A 62 -11.01 0.89 -1.30
C CYS A 62 -10.04 0.90 -2.49
N ASP A 63 -8.85 1.45 -2.27
CA ASP A 63 -7.80 1.55 -3.28
C ASP A 63 -7.04 0.22 -3.45
N GLY A 64 -7.49 -0.84 -2.78
CA GLY A 64 -6.85 -2.16 -2.76
C GLY A 64 -5.45 -2.15 -2.12
N ALA A 65 -5.19 -1.19 -1.22
CA ALA A 65 -3.90 -1.05 -0.57
C ALA A 65 -3.84 -1.92 0.69
N THR A 66 -2.71 -2.60 0.88
CA THR A 66 -2.39 -3.25 2.16
C THR A 66 -2.03 -2.19 3.18
N VAL A 67 -2.84 -2.13 4.24
CA VAL A 67 -2.71 -1.18 5.34
C VAL A 67 -1.64 -1.65 6.32
N GLU A 68 -0.74 -0.74 6.66
CA GLU A 68 0.28 -0.90 7.69
C GLU A 68 0.29 0.33 8.61
N GLU A 69 0.81 0.13 9.82
CA GLU A 69 0.98 1.20 10.79
C GLU A 69 2.06 2.16 10.27
N CYS A 70 1.73 3.45 10.17
CA CYS A 70 2.66 4.44 9.62
C CYS A 70 3.94 4.50 10.47
N PRO A 71 5.13 4.20 9.90
CA PRO A 71 6.38 4.51 10.59
C PRO A 71 6.49 6.03 10.69
N GLY A 72 6.16 6.56 11.87
CA GLY A 72 6.28 7.97 12.19
C GLY A 72 5.03 8.76 12.52
N GLY A 73 3.88 8.11 12.56
CA GLY A 73 2.62 8.84 12.68
C GLY A 73 2.22 9.52 11.36
N ALA A 74 0.93 9.71 11.24
CA ALA A 74 0.29 9.83 9.94
C ALA A 74 0.28 11.25 9.33
N ASP A 75 1.02 12.19 9.90
CA ASP A 75 1.00 13.59 9.51
C ASP A 75 2.38 14.26 9.50
N CYS A 76 3.48 13.52 9.29
CA CYS A 76 4.81 14.13 9.19
C CYS A 76 4.90 15.28 8.18
N ALA A 77 4.08 15.28 7.13
CA ALA A 77 3.95 16.39 6.21
C ALA A 77 3.43 17.68 6.88
N ALA A 78 2.40 17.58 7.73
CA ALA A 78 1.86 18.70 8.50
C ALA A 78 2.81 19.12 9.63
N GLN A 79 3.41 18.15 10.33
CA GLN A 79 4.35 18.41 11.43
C GLN A 79 5.63 19.09 10.95
N CYS A 80 6.06 18.80 9.72
CA CYS A 80 7.29 19.33 9.13
C CYS A 80 7.03 20.43 8.09
N GLU A 81 5.86 21.08 8.11
CA GLU A 81 5.59 22.23 7.24
C GLU A 81 6.68 23.32 7.40
N GLY A 82 7.32 23.67 6.28
CA GLY A 82 8.40 24.66 6.26
C GLY A 82 9.78 24.14 6.70
N ALA A 83 9.93 22.84 6.99
CA ALA A 83 11.23 22.26 7.29
C ALA A 83 12.16 22.30 6.07
N ALA A 84 13.35 22.88 6.23
CA ALA A 84 14.34 22.95 5.16
C ALA A 84 14.89 21.56 4.80
N GLY A 85 15.10 21.31 3.51
CA GLY A 85 15.74 20.08 3.02
C GLY A 85 17.21 20.01 3.43
N LYS A 86 17.55 19.03 4.26
CA LYS A 86 18.92 18.70 4.66
C LYS A 86 18.96 17.23 4.99
N ALA A 87 19.25 16.42 3.99
CA ALA A 87 19.17 14.96 4.10
C ALA A 87 19.94 14.45 5.34
N VAL A 88 19.32 13.52 6.07
CA VAL A 88 19.91 12.89 7.24
C VAL A 88 19.72 11.39 7.20
N CYS A 89 20.63 10.67 7.82
CA CYS A 89 20.51 9.23 8.03
C CYS A 89 19.79 8.95 9.36
N GLY A 90 18.83 8.04 9.35
CA GLY A 90 18.13 7.54 10.54
C GLY A 90 18.19 6.02 10.67
N GLU A 91 18.15 5.52 11.90
CA GLU A 91 18.03 4.10 12.26
C GLU A 91 16.60 3.84 12.74
N LEU A 92 15.90 2.94 12.06
CA LEU A 92 14.53 2.51 12.41
C LEU A 92 14.57 1.43 13.50
N SER A 93 13.42 1.21 14.16
CA SER A 93 13.30 0.24 15.26
C SER A 93 13.58 -1.21 14.87
N ASP A 94 13.51 -1.54 13.58
CA ASP A 94 13.86 -2.84 13.02
C ASP A 94 15.37 -3.00 12.74
N GLY A 95 16.16 -1.96 13.01
CA GLY A 95 17.60 -1.89 12.76
C GLY A 95 17.99 -1.54 11.33
N SER A 96 17.02 -1.19 10.48
CA SER A 96 17.29 -0.69 9.13
C SER A 96 17.72 0.78 9.13
N PHE A 97 18.34 1.21 8.03
CA PHE A 97 18.86 2.57 7.86
C PHE A 97 18.23 3.24 6.64
N GLU A 98 17.69 4.44 6.83
CA GLU A 98 16.99 5.18 5.78
C GLU A 98 17.43 6.65 5.73
N CYS A 99 17.43 7.22 4.52
CA CYS A 99 17.65 8.64 4.31
C CYS A 99 16.34 9.40 4.39
N PHE A 100 16.29 10.39 5.26
CA PHE A 100 15.16 11.30 5.41
C PHE A 100 15.52 12.65 4.80
N ASP A 101 14.55 13.31 4.16
CA ASP A 101 14.74 14.63 3.53
C ASP A 101 15.30 15.67 4.51
N ASN A 102 14.93 15.56 5.78
CA ASN A 102 15.49 16.35 6.87
C ASN A 102 15.33 15.67 8.23
N ALA A 103 15.91 16.30 9.26
CA ALA A 103 15.83 15.83 10.65
C ALA A 103 14.39 15.75 11.18
N CYS A 104 13.48 16.65 10.76
CA CYS A 104 12.09 16.61 11.17
C CYS A 104 11.40 15.35 10.67
N PHE A 105 11.57 15.00 9.39
CA PHE A 105 10.99 13.77 8.84
C PHE A 105 11.57 12.51 9.49
N ARG A 106 12.86 12.51 9.83
CA ARG A 106 13.48 11.41 10.60
C ARG A 106 12.86 11.25 11.99
N ASP A 107 12.79 12.36 12.73
CA ASP A 107 12.32 12.35 14.11
C ASP A 107 10.82 12.01 14.16
N CYS A 108 10.06 12.53 13.20
CA CYS A 108 8.66 12.16 13.00
C CYS A 108 8.54 10.67 12.73
N ALA A 109 9.33 10.10 11.81
CA ALA A 109 9.46 8.66 11.54
C ALA A 109 9.85 7.77 12.75
N GLY A 110 10.16 8.37 13.91
CA GLY A 110 10.63 7.65 15.09
C GLY A 110 12.03 7.07 14.90
N ALA A 111 12.77 7.52 13.88
CA ALA A 111 14.10 7.04 13.58
C ALA A 111 15.16 7.78 14.41
N ALA A 112 16.09 7.04 15.02
CA ALA A 112 17.20 7.64 15.74
C ALA A 112 18.26 8.19 14.76
N GLY A 113 18.88 9.32 15.08
CA GLY A 113 19.97 9.87 14.26
C GLY A 113 21.12 8.86 14.08
N ALA A 114 21.44 8.55 12.83
CA ALA A 114 22.51 7.62 12.47
C ALA A 114 23.66 8.35 11.76
N GLY A 115 24.87 7.80 11.87
CA GLY A 115 26.01 8.27 11.10
C GLY A 115 25.76 8.10 9.61
N GLY A 116 26.01 9.14 8.80
CA GLY A 116 25.70 9.13 7.36
C GLY A 116 26.40 8.03 6.54
N ASN A 117 27.41 7.35 7.10
CA ASN A 117 28.02 6.17 6.49
C ASN A 117 27.22 4.86 6.65
N LYS A 118 26.16 4.87 7.47
CA LYS A 118 25.27 3.72 7.64
C LYS A 118 24.22 3.63 6.51
N CYS A 119 23.77 4.77 6.00
CA CYS A 119 22.85 4.86 4.86
C CYS A 119 23.60 4.80 3.53
N ASN A 120 23.04 4.12 2.52
CA ASN A 120 23.67 3.90 1.21
C ASN A 120 22.71 4.23 0.03
N PRO A 121 23.13 5.07 -0.95
CA PRO A 121 24.29 5.94 -0.92
C PRO A 121 24.12 6.97 0.22
N ARG A 122 25.23 7.54 0.71
CA ARG A 122 25.18 8.52 1.81
C ARG A 122 24.09 9.57 1.53
N CYS A 123 23.24 9.80 2.52
CA CYS A 123 22.46 11.02 2.63
C CYS A 123 23.44 12.21 2.81
#